data_AF-K2MGI5-F1
#
_entry.id   AF-K2MGI5-F1
#
_cell.length_a   1.000
_cell.length_b   1.000
_cell.length_c   1.000
_cell.angle_alpha   90.00
_cell.angle_beta   90.00
_cell.angle_gamma   90.00
#
_symmetry.space_group_name_H-M   'P 1'
#
loop_
_entity.id
_entity.type
_entity.pdbx_description
1 polymer ?
#
loop_
_entity_poly.entity_id
_entity_poly.type
_entity_poly.pdbx_seq_one_letter_code
_entity_poly.pdbx_strand_id
1 'polypeptide(L)'
;MWCAVGACPRSRHRVWPRAMAPVRVALLVALALVAAAWMPTVHAVVLRLRGGTVDRAITVGRAVDTVLMDGVHITNGVAVVFDVPAMLPGVLRIELRNCVCDGGAQIYVRGYSGEPASDRSLEVSVSGLSGSYCSLVFVRNLPAHTNVTVRDSTIVTPGPMRYSQLSGLTDAVASPLVLHATSLLR
;
A
#
# COMPACT_ATOMS: atom_id res chain seq x y z
N MET A 1 31.41 -55.53 63.13
CA MET A 1 30.13 -55.21 63.81
C MET A 1 29.77 -53.76 63.50
N TRP A 2 28.48 -53.49 63.38
CA TRP A 2 27.82 -52.41 62.61
C TRP A 2 27.91 -50.96 63.15
N CYS A 3 27.39 -50.06 62.29
CA CYS A 3 26.71 -48.76 62.52
C CYS A 3 27.58 -47.50 62.26
N ALA A 4 27.11 -46.43 61.60
CA ALA A 4 25.77 -46.06 61.15
C ALA A 4 25.83 -44.87 60.16
N VAL A 5 24.89 -44.89 59.21
CA VAL A 5 24.05 -43.76 58.74
C VAL A 5 24.71 -42.57 58.02
N GLY A 6 24.38 -42.47 56.74
CA GLY A 6 24.64 -41.31 55.90
C GLY A 6 23.55 -40.22 55.95
N ALA A 7 23.73 -39.28 55.02
CA ALA A 7 22.90 -38.13 54.64
C ALA A 7 23.17 -36.82 55.39
N CYS A 8 24.09 -36.03 54.84
CA CYS A 8 24.11 -34.56 55.00
C CYS A 8 22.99 -33.93 54.16
N PRO A 9 22.13 -33.04 54.69
CA PRO A 9 21.21 -32.28 53.87
C PRO A 9 21.95 -31.10 53.24
N ARG A 10 22.20 -31.16 51.92
CA ARG A 10 22.63 -29.99 51.14
C ARG A 10 21.39 -29.11 50.87
N SER A 11 21.20 -28.09 51.71
CA SER A 11 20.22 -27.05 51.46
C SER A 11 20.62 -26.23 50.22
N ARG A 12 19.86 -26.42 49.13
CA ARG A 12 19.93 -25.56 47.94
C ARG A 12 19.20 -24.26 48.24
N HIS A 13 19.90 -23.23 48.72
CA HIS A 13 19.42 -21.86 48.62
C HIS A 13 19.75 -21.30 47.24
N ARG A 14 18.89 -21.59 46.27
CA ARG A 14 18.89 -20.91 44.97
C ARG A 14 18.15 -19.58 45.16
N VAL A 15 18.85 -18.57 45.67
CA VAL A 15 18.32 -17.20 45.75
C VAL A 15 18.36 -16.62 44.34
N TRP A 16 17.25 -16.79 43.63
CA TRP A 16 17.00 -16.13 42.35
C TRP A 16 16.87 -14.62 42.61
N PRO A 17 17.64 -13.73 41.93
CA PRO A 17 17.42 -12.30 42.05
C PRO A 17 16.11 -11.93 41.35
N ARG A 18 15.00 -12.01 42.08
CA ARG A 18 13.64 -11.69 41.61
C ARG A 18 13.40 -10.19 41.47
N ALA A 19 14.38 -9.35 41.81
CA ALA A 19 14.28 -7.89 41.82
C ALA A 19 14.70 -7.21 40.50
N MET A 20 15.38 -7.91 39.57
CA MET A 20 15.79 -7.30 38.29
C MET A 20 14.69 -7.30 37.22
N ALA A 21 13.70 -8.18 37.34
CA ALA A 21 12.57 -8.26 36.42
C ALA A 21 11.66 -7.02 36.45
N PRO A 22 11.19 -6.52 37.61
CA PRO A 22 10.28 -5.38 37.64
C PRO A 22 10.95 -4.08 37.16
N VAL A 23 12.23 -3.86 37.48
CA VAL A 23 12.98 -2.68 37.04
C VAL A 23 13.16 -2.67 35.52
N ARG A 24 13.48 -3.82 34.92
CA ARG A 24 13.58 -3.94 33.45
C ARG A 24 12.24 -3.71 32.76
N VAL A 25 11.14 -4.22 33.32
CA VAL A 25 9.80 -3.98 32.77
C VAL A 25 9.44 -2.49 32.85
N ALA A 26 9.68 -1.84 33.99
CA ALA A 26 9.44 -0.41 34.15
C ALA A 26 10.28 0.44 33.17
N LEU A 27 11.54 0.08 32.95
CA LEU A 27 12.41 0.74 31.98
C LEU A 27 11.91 0.57 30.54
N LEU A 28 11.47 -0.62 30.16
CA LEU A 28 10.91 -0.89 28.83
C LEU A 28 9.60 -0.13 28.59
N VAL A 29 8.74 -0.03 29.60
CA VAL A 29 7.51 0.77 29.54
C VAL A 29 7.84 2.25 29.38
N ALA A 30 8.80 2.78 30.15
CA ALA A 30 9.24 4.16 30.03
C ALA A 30 9.84 4.44 28.63
N LEU A 31 10.68 3.54 28.11
CA LEU A 31 11.22 3.64 26.74
C LEU A 31 10.12 3.60 25.68
N ALA A 32 9.12 2.74 25.83
CA ALA A 32 7.99 2.66 24.89
C ALA A 32 7.14 3.95 24.91
N LEU A 33 6.90 4.53 26.09
CA LEU A 33 6.16 5.78 26.23
C LEU A 33 6.94 6.97 25.65
N VAL A 34 8.25 7.04 25.88
CA VAL A 34 9.11 8.08 25.29
C VAL A 34 9.18 7.93 23.78
N ALA A 35 9.31 6.70 23.27
CA ALA A 35 9.27 6.44 21.83
C ALA A 35 7.93 6.85 21.22
N ALA A 36 6.80 6.51 21.86
CA ALA A 36 5.47 6.90 21.42
C ALA A 36 5.26 8.44 21.42
N ALA A 37 5.79 9.14 22.42
CA ALA A 37 5.74 10.60 22.50
C ALA A 37 6.62 11.31 21.45
N TRP A 38 7.60 10.61 20.88
CA TRP A 38 8.44 11.09 19.78
C TRP A 38 8.03 10.56 18.41
N MET A 39 6.93 9.81 18.30
CA MET A 39 6.37 9.47 17.00
C MET A 39 5.76 10.75 16.40
N PRO A 40 6.31 11.28 15.29
CA PRO A 40 5.63 12.36 14.60
C PRO A 40 4.25 11.84 14.16
N THR A 41 3.20 12.55 14.52
CA THR A 41 1.90 12.37 13.90
C THR A 41 2.08 12.58 12.40
N VAL A 42 2.06 11.49 11.63
CA VAL A 42 2.13 11.57 10.18
C VAL A 42 0.80 12.16 9.74
N HIS A 43 0.81 13.45 9.41
CA HIS A 43 -0.35 14.11 8.88
C HIS A 43 -0.56 13.60 7.46
N ALA A 44 -1.77 13.14 7.17
CA ALA A 44 -2.13 12.77 5.82
C ALA A 44 -2.08 14.00 4.92
N VAL A 45 -1.43 13.84 3.76
CA VAL A 45 -1.37 14.85 2.72
C VAL A 45 -2.31 14.42 1.61
N VAL A 46 -3.26 15.29 1.29
CA VAL A 46 -4.10 15.11 0.10
C VAL A 46 -3.30 15.54 -1.13
N LEU A 47 -3.05 14.61 -2.05
CA LEU A 47 -2.47 14.95 -3.35
C LEU A 47 -3.58 15.44 -4.27
N ARG A 48 -3.51 16.70 -4.71
CA ARG A 48 -4.46 17.28 -5.65
C ARG A 48 -3.77 17.81 -6.90
N LEU A 49 -4.12 17.24 -8.05
CA LEU A 49 -3.69 17.70 -9.37
C LEU A 49 -4.92 18.20 -10.13
N ARG A 50 -4.85 19.43 -10.62
CA ARG A 50 -5.93 20.06 -11.38
C ARG A 50 -5.37 20.65 -12.67
N GLY A 51 -5.93 20.25 -13.80
CA GLY A 51 -5.38 20.62 -15.10
C GLY A 51 -3.94 20.11 -15.29
N GLY A 52 -3.26 20.69 -16.27
CA GLY A 52 -1.83 20.45 -16.52
C GLY A 52 -1.53 19.12 -17.18
N THR A 53 -0.24 18.87 -17.35
CA THR A 53 0.27 17.69 -18.06
C THR A 53 1.24 16.92 -17.18
N VAL A 54 1.06 15.61 -17.14
CA VAL A 54 1.98 14.63 -16.57
C VAL A 54 2.70 13.93 -17.72
N ASP A 55 3.92 14.35 -17.96
CA ASP A 55 4.81 13.84 -19.02
C ASP A 55 6.03 13.09 -18.46
N ARG A 56 6.06 12.92 -17.12
CA ARG A 56 7.06 12.14 -16.38
C ARG A 56 6.35 11.13 -15.49
N ALA A 57 7.01 10.01 -15.23
CA ALA A 57 6.48 8.98 -14.35
C ALA A 57 6.30 9.51 -12.92
N ILE A 58 5.16 9.18 -12.32
CA ILE A 58 4.81 9.57 -10.94
C ILE A 58 4.48 8.30 -10.17
N THR A 59 5.02 8.19 -8.96
CA THR A 59 4.61 7.19 -7.98
C THR A 59 4.07 7.89 -6.74
N VAL A 60 2.79 7.71 -6.47
CA VAL A 60 2.09 8.24 -5.31
C VAL A 60 2.03 7.14 -4.25
N GLY A 61 2.40 7.48 -3.02
CA GLY A 61 2.45 6.53 -1.92
C GLY A 61 2.56 7.23 -0.57
N ARG A 62 3.78 7.28 -0.02
CA ARG A 62 4.05 7.72 1.36
C ARG A 62 3.33 9.01 1.74
N ALA A 63 2.76 9.01 2.94
CA ALA A 63 2.04 10.14 3.55
C ALA A 63 0.76 10.59 2.83
N VAL A 64 0.29 9.85 1.82
CA VAL A 64 -0.96 10.14 1.10
C VAL A 64 -2.04 9.13 1.49
N ASP A 65 -3.24 9.62 1.79
CA ASP A 65 -4.47 8.82 1.93
C ASP A 65 -5.46 9.08 0.79
N THR A 66 -5.41 10.27 0.21
CA THR A 66 -6.35 10.77 -0.79
C THR A 66 -5.61 11.35 -2.00
N VAL A 67 -5.99 10.90 -3.18
CA VAL A 67 -5.52 11.43 -4.47
C VAL A 67 -6.71 11.94 -5.27
N LEU A 68 -6.64 13.20 -5.71
CA LEU A 68 -7.65 13.83 -6.55
C LEU A 68 -6.97 14.37 -7.81
N MET A 69 -7.29 13.80 -8.97
CA MET A 69 -6.84 14.29 -10.27
C MET A 69 -8.05 14.76 -11.07
N ASP A 70 -8.04 16.00 -11.52
CA ASP A 70 -9.18 16.62 -12.22
C ASP A 70 -8.69 17.38 -13.46
N GLY A 71 -9.04 16.92 -14.65
CA GLY A 71 -8.63 17.54 -15.91
C GLY A 71 -7.14 17.38 -16.25
N VAL A 72 -6.46 16.37 -15.69
CA VAL A 72 -5.02 16.14 -15.91
C VAL A 72 -4.80 15.38 -17.22
N HIS A 73 -3.84 15.81 -18.04
CA HIS A 73 -3.43 15.11 -19.26
C HIS A 73 -2.18 14.27 -19.01
N ILE A 74 -2.23 12.97 -19.24
CA ILE A 74 -1.13 12.02 -19.02
C ILE A 74 -0.63 11.56 -20.39
N THR A 75 0.65 11.73 -20.69
CA THR A 75 1.18 11.56 -22.05
C THR A 75 2.56 10.90 -22.07
N ASN A 76 3.19 10.81 -23.24
CA ASN A 76 4.56 10.32 -23.44
C ASN A 76 4.82 8.92 -22.88
N GLY A 77 3.81 8.06 -22.86
CA GLY A 77 3.97 6.67 -22.44
C GLY A 77 4.31 6.50 -20.96
N VAL A 78 4.10 7.53 -20.13
CA VAL A 78 4.51 7.49 -18.73
C VAL A 78 3.56 6.69 -17.85
N ALA A 79 4.12 6.18 -16.75
CA ALA A 79 3.36 5.49 -15.72
C ALA A 79 3.00 6.43 -14.57
N VAL A 80 1.72 6.48 -14.22
CA VAL A 80 1.21 7.04 -12.96
C VAL A 80 0.84 5.87 -12.07
N VAL A 81 1.57 5.69 -10.97
CA VAL A 81 1.42 4.55 -10.06
C VAL A 81 0.89 5.02 -8.72
N PHE A 82 -0.28 4.53 -8.33
CA PHE A 82 -0.80 4.61 -6.97
C PHE A 82 -0.38 3.36 -6.20
N ASP A 83 0.67 3.50 -5.39
CA ASP A 83 1.24 2.42 -4.61
C ASP A 83 0.53 2.25 -3.27
N VAL A 84 -0.59 1.52 -3.29
CA VAL A 84 -1.50 1.33 -2.14
C VAL A 84 -0.77 0.85 -0.87
N PRO A 85 0.18 -0.11 -0.91
CA PRO A 85 0.95 -0.49 0.27
C PRO A 85 1.80 0.63 0.88
N ALA A 86 2.25 1.59 0.07
CA ALA A 86 3.06 2.71 0.52
C ALA A 86 2.23 3.91 1.03
N MET A 87 0.92 3.94 0.73
CA MET A 87 -0.02 4.93 1.25
C MET A 87 -0.25 4.75 2.75
N LEU A 88 -0.85 5.77 3.37
CA LEU A 88 -1.16 5.73 4.80
C LEU A 88 -2.14 4.60 5.14
N PRO A 89 -2.06 4.03 6.35
CA PRO A 89 -3.05 3.06 6.80
C PRO A 89 -4.43 3.72 6.93
N GLY A 90 -5.50 2.95 6.70
CA GLY A 90 -6.89 3.39 6.87
C GLY A 90 -7.70 3.37 5.57
N VAL A 91 -8.58 4.37 5.43
CA VAL A 91 -9.47 4.54 4.28
C VAL A 91 -8.74 5.32 3.20
N LEU A 92 -8.48 4.68 2.07
CA LEU A 92 -7.78 5.27 0.94
C LEU A 92 -8.77 5.69 -0.14
N ARG A 93 -8.51 6.83 -0.78
CA ARG A 93 -9.35 7.35 -1.87
C ARG A 93 -8.52 7.79 -3.06
N ILE A 94 -8.86 7.31 -4.25
CA ILE A 94 -8.26 7.71 -5.52
C ILE A 94 -9.39 8.15 -6.44
N GLU A 95 -9.40 9.42 -6.84
CA GLU A 95 -10.40 9.99 -7.72
C GLU A 95 -9.77 10.59 -8.98
N LEU A 96 -10.19 10.11 -10.15
CA LEU A 96 -9.84 10.64 -11.46
C LEU A 96 -11.10 11.24 -12.09
N ARG A 97 -11.07 12.52 -12.42
CA ARG A 97 -12.16 13.26 -13.04
C ARG A 97 -11.69 13.92 -14.32
N ASN A 98 -12.37 13.67 -15.43
CA ASN A 98 -12.11 14.32 -16.71
C ASN A 98 -10.63 14.26 -17.15
N CYS A 99 -9.91 13.23 -16.72
CA CYS A 99 -8.50 13.06 -17.09
C CYS A 99 -8.41 12.57 -18.53
N VAL A 100 -7.32 12.95 -19.19
CA VAL A 100 -7.01 12.49 -20.54
C VAL A 100 -5.74 11.66 -20.49
N CYS A 101 -5.69 10.51 -21.17
CA CYS A 101 -4.46 9.73 -21.31
C CYS A 101 -4.16 9.40 -22.77
N ASP A 102 -2.93 9.62 -23.22
CA ASP A 102 -2.53 9.32 -24.59
C ASP A 102 -1.10 8.77 -24.69
N GLY A 103 -0.74 8.31 -25.87
CA GLY A 103 0.65 8.04 -26.23
C GLY A 103 1.29 6.88 -25.44
N GLY A 104 0.50 5.88 -25.04
CA GLY A 104 0.98 4.74 -24.25
C GLY A 104 0.89 4.92 -22.74
N ALA A 105 0.32 6.04 -22.26
CA ALA A 105 0.25 6.34 -20.83
C ALA A 105 -0.47 5.23 -20.04
N GLN A 106 0.02 4.96 -18.83
CA GLN A 106 -0.52 3.89 -17.99
C GLN A 106 -0.81 4.40 -16.59
N ILE A 107 -2.01 4.09 -16.11
CA ILE A 107 -2.49 4.45 -14.78
C ILE A 107 -2.62 3.16 -13.97
N TYR A 108 -1.76 2.99 -12.97
CA TYR A 108 -1.70 1.79 -12.14
C TYR A 108 -2.24 2.03 -10.75
N VAL A 109 -3.17 1.20 -10.32
CA VAL A 109 -3.51 1.00 -8.91
C VAL A 109 -2.85 -0.30 -8.46
N ARG A 110 -1.78 -0.16 -7.67
CA ARG A 110 -0.88 -1.27 -7.33
C ARG A 110 -1.11 -1.72 -5.88
N GLY A 111 -1.63 -2.93 -5.70
CA GLY A 111 -1.88 -3.56 -4.40
C GLY A 111 -0.66 -4.24 -3.78
N TYR A 112 -0.90 -5.07 -2.77
CA TYR A 112 0.08 -5.84 -1.99
C TYR A 112 0.65 -7.01 -2.78
N SER A 113 1.93 -7.32 -2.56
CA SER A 113 2.58 -8.52 -3.14
C SER A 113 2.28 -9.81 -2.37
N GLY A 114 1.88 -9.71 -1.10
CA GLY A 114 1.42 -10.82 -0.26
C GLY A 114 -0.09 -10.72 -0.01
N GLU A 115 -0.58 -11.26 1.11
CA GLU A 115 -2.00 -11.20 1.46
C GLU A 115 -2.57 -9.76 1.44
N PRO A 116 -3.83 -9.59 0.99
CA PRO A 116 -4.49 -8.29 1.03
C PRO A 116 -4.63 -7.78 2.46
N ALA A 117 -4.50 -6.47 2.65
CA ALA A 117 -4.74 -5.84 3.95
C ALA A 117 -6.24 -5.87 4.30
N SER A 118 -6.61 -6.57 5.38
CA SER A 118 -7.98 -6.66 5.89
C SER A 118 -8.40 -5.45 6.71
N ASP A 119 -7.44 -4.72 7.29
CA ASP A 119 -7.65 -3.53 8.14
C ASP A 119 -7.76 -2.22 7.32
N ARG A 120 -7.83 -2.32 6.00
CA ARG A 120 -7.82 -1.17 5.08
C ARG A 120 -8.94 -1.25 4.06
N SER A 121 -9.36 -0.09 3.59
CA SER A 121 -10.31 0.05 2.49
C SER A 121 -9.78 0.97 1.41
N LEU A 122 -10.22 0.74 0.18
CA LEU A 122 -9.81 1.52 -0.98
C LEU A 122 -11.04 1.87 -1.82
N GLU A 123 -11.30 3.16 -1.98
CA GLU A 123 -12.29 3.69 -2.91
C GLU A 123 -11.56 4.26 -4.14
N VAL A 124 -11.82 3.68 -5.31
CA VAL A 124 -11.35 4.20 -6.59
C VAL A 124 -12.55 4.67 -7.40
N SER A 125 -12.54 5.95 -7.79
CA SER A 125 -13.56 6.52 -8.66
C SER A 125 -12.92 7.14 -9.89
N VAL A 126 -13.33 6.65 -11.06
CA VAL A 126 -12.89 7.11 -12.35
C VAL A 126 -14.10 7.60 -13.13
N SER A 127 -14.09 8.88 -13.50
CA SER A 127 -15.17 9.49 -14.26
C SER A 127 -14.63 10.40 -15.35
N GLY A 128 -15.16 10.29 -16.56
CA GLY A 128 -14.69 11.11 -17.67
C GLY A 128 -13.25 10.81 -18.09
N LEU A 129 -12.68 9.64 -17.77
CA LEU A 129 -11.36 9.26 -18.25
C LEU A 129 -11.45 9.02 -19.76
N SER A 130 -10.75 9.82 -20.54
CA SER A 130 -10.76 9.73 -22.00
C SER A 130 -9.35 9.52 -22.54
N GLY A 131 -9.21 8.90 -23.71
CA GLY A 131 -7.87 8.72 -24.25
C GLY A 131 -7.73 7.73 -25.39
N SER A 132 -6.55 7.73 -25.97
CA SER A 132 -6.14 6.79 -27.00
C SER A 132 -4.84 6.10 -26.64
N TYR A 133 -4.76 4.78 -26.87
CA TYR A 133 -3.56 3.99 -26.55
C TYR A 133 -3.07 4.18 -25.12
N CYS A 134 -3.97 4.19 -24.13
CA CYS A 134 -3.60 4.20 -22.72
C CYS A 134 -4.25 3.03 -21.98
N SER A 135 -3.85 2.82 -20.72
CA SER A 135 -4.49 1.80 -19.88
C SER A 135 -4.76 2.27 -18.46
N LEU A 136 -5.88 1.80 -17.92
CA LEU A 136 -6.15 1.78 -16.49
C LEU A 136 -5.95 0.35 -15.98
N VAL A 137 -5.06 0.17 -15.02
CA VAL A 137 -4.63 -1.15 -14.58
C VAL A 137 -4.71 -1.26 -13.06
N PHE A 138 -5.46 -2.26 -12.61
CA PHE A 138 -5.50 -2.68 -11.22
C PHE A 138 -4.67 -3.96 -11.10
N VAL A 139 -3.66 -3.95 -10.23
CA VAL A 139 -2.72 -5.08 -10.17
C VAL A 139 -2.31 -5.47 -8.76
N ARG A 140 -2.10 -6.76 -8.55
CA ARG A 140 -1.78 -7.42 -7.28
C ARG A 140 -2.97 -7.38 -6.30
N ASN A 141 -2.74 -7.77 -5.04
CA ASN A 141 -3.81 -7.90 -4.05
C ASN A 141 -4.25 -6.52 -3.53
N LEU A 142 -5.39 -6.02 -3.96
CA LEU A 142 -5.98 -4.79 -3.40
C LEU A 142 -6.52 -5.07 -1.98
N PRO A 143 -6.70 -4.04 -1.12
CA PRO A 143 -7.32 -4.22 0.20
C PRO A 143 -8.64 -5.01 0.14
N ALA A 144 -8.96 -5.77 1.18
CA ALA A 144 -10.15 -6.62 1.20
C ALA A 144 -11.44 -5.83 0.95
N HIS A 145 -11.49 -4.59 1.43
CA HIS A 145 -12.62 -3.67 1.23
C HIS A 145 -12.33 -2.66 0.12
N THR A 146 -12.24 -3.14 -1.12
CA THR A 146 -12.02 -2.29 -2.29
C THR A 146 -13.30 -2.08 -3.10
N ASN A 147 -13.64 -0.82 -3.38
CA ASN A 147 -14.69 -0.44 -4.31
C ASN A 147 -14.10 0.33 -5.49
N VAL A 148 -14.40 -0.13 -6.72
CA VAL A 148 -13.93 0.51 -7.95
C VAL A 148 -15.16 0.90 -8.77
N THR A 149 -15.27 2.19 -9.06
CA THR A 149 -16.30 2.75 -9.92
C THR A 149 -15.65 3.38 -11.15
N VAL A 150 -16.10 2.98 -12.33
CA VAL A 150 -15.68 3.57 -13.61
C VAL A 150 -16.95 3.95 -14.36
N ARG A 151 -17.12 5.25 -14.63
CA ARG A 151 -18.28 5.80 -15.34
C ARG A 151 -17.86 6.79 -16.41
N ASP A 152 -18.70 6.94 -17.44
CA ASP A 152 -18.55 7.99 -18.46
C ASP A 152 -17.13 8.09 -19.04
N SER A 153 -16.45 6.94 -19.18
CA SER A 153 -15.02 6.86 -19.55
C SER A 153 -14.87 6.13 -20.87
N THR A 154 -13.91 6.53 -21.69
CA THR A 154 -13.68 5.98 -23.03
C THR A 154 -12.18 5.93 -23.33
N ILE A 155 -11.65 4.72 -23.48
CA ILE A 155 -10.26 4.50 -23.89
C ILE A 155 -10.29 3.74 -25.22
N VAL A 156 -9.67 4.31 -26.25
CA VAL A 156 -9.64 3.73 -27.59
C VAL A 156 -8.26 3.11 -27.83
N THR A 157 -8.22 1.80 -28.09
CA THR A 157 -6.97 1.09 -28.41
C THR A 157 -7.14 0.33 -29.72
N PRO A 158 -7.01 1.01 -30.88
CA PRO A 158 -7.33 0.42 -32.18
C PRO A 158 -6.20 -0.42 -32.78
N GLY A 159 -5.06 -0.56 -32.09
CA GLY A 159 -3.90 -1.32 -32.53
C GLY A 159 -3.05 -1.82 -31.36
N PRO A 160 -1.97 -2.57 -31.64
CA PRO A 160 -1.12 -3.14 -30.60
C PRO A 160 -0.48 -2.05 -29.72
N MET A 161 -0.53 -2.25 -28.40
CA MET A 161 0.06 -1.35 -27.40
C MET A 161 1.29 -2.01 -26.76
N ARG A 162 2.34 -1.24 -26.48
CA ARG A 162 3.51 -1.68 -25.69
C ARG A 162 3.46 -1.00 -24.33
N TYR A 163 3.49 -1.79 -23.27
CA TYR A 163 3.56 -1.25 -21.90
C TYR A 163 5.00 -0.95 -21.51
N SER A 164 5.21 0.20 -20.87
CA SER A 164 6.38 0.43 -20.03
C SER A 164 6.30 -0.55 -18.87
N GLN A 165 7.11 -1.61 -18.92
CA GLN A 165 6.99 -2.72 -17.97
C GLN A 165 7.22 -2.23 -16.55
N LEU A 166 6.14 -2.18 -15.76
CA LEU A 166 6.30 -2.26 -14.32
C LEU A 166 6.86 -3.64 -13.99
N SER A 167 7.96 -3.67 -13.25
CA SER A 167 8.57 -4.91 -12.75
C SER A 167 7.50 -5.79 -12.09
N GLY A 168 7.20 -6.94 -12.70
CA GLY A 168 6.17 -7.88 -12.23
C GLY A 168 4.88 -7.97 -13.06
N LEU A 169 4.69 -7.18 -14.11
CA LEU A 169 3.62 -7.38 -15.12
C LEU A 169 4.20 -7.80 -16.47
N THR A 170 4.77 -9.00 -16.54
CA THR A 170 5.26 -9.55 -17.82
C THR A 170 4.12 -10.00 -18.74
N ASP A 171 2.92 -10.26 -18.19
CA ASP A 171 1.86 -11.03 -18.87
C ASP A 171 0.57 -10.23 -19.13
N ALA A 172 0.54 -8.93 -18.80
CA ALA A 172 -0.60 -8.08 -19.11
C ALA A 172 -0.57 -7.68 -20.60
N VAL A 173 -1.38 -8.39 -21.41
CA VAL A 173 -1.56 -8.14 -22.85
C VAL A 173 -2.28 -6.80 -23.07
N ALA A 174 -1.87 -6.07 -24.12
CA ALA A 174 -2.35 -4.78 -24.59
C ALA A 174 -3.88 -4.58 -24.52
N SER A 175 -4.41 -4.28 -23.34
CA SER A 175 -5.82 -4.03 -23.05
C SER A 175 -6.01 -2.63 -22.44
N PRO A 176 -7.04 -1.87 -22.86
CA PRO A 176 -7.32 -0.52 -22.35
C PRO A 176 -7.71 -0.51 -20.85
N LEU A 177 -8.29 -1.61 -20.37
CA LEU A 177 -8.60 -1.83 -18.97
C LEU A 177 -8.10 -3.21 -18.58
N VAL A 178 -7.25 -3.28 -17.54
CA VAL A 178 -6.76 -4.55 -17.01
C VAL A 178 -7.11 -4.63 -15.53
N LEU A 179 -7.91 -5.61 -15.16
CA LEU A 179 -8.12 -6.01 -13.77
C LEU A 179 -7.35 -7.31 -13.55
N HIS A 180 -6.20 -7.22 -12.90
CA HIS A 180 -5.35 -8.36 -12.58
C HIS A 180 -5.19 -8.50 -11.06
N ALA A 181 -6.18 -9.13 -10.43
CA ALA A 181 -6.17 -9.43 -9.01
C ALA A 181 -5.70 -10.87 -8.78
N THR A 182 -4.74 -11.04 -7.87
CA THR A 182 -4.21 -12.36 -7.47
C THR A 182 -5.00 -12.99 -6.33
N SER A 183 -5.80 -12.21 -5.59
CA SER A 183 -6.69 -12.63 -4.51
C SER A 183 -7.73 -11.53 -4.27
N LEU A 184 -9.01 -11.93 -4.21
CA LEU A 184 -10.18 -11.05 -3.98
C LEU A 184 -11.05 -11.60 -2.83
N LEU A 185 -10.43 -12.19 -1.80
CA LEU A 185 -11.15 -12.95 -0.77
C LEU A 185 -12.32 -12.12 -0.18
N ARG A 186 -13.50 -12.75 -0.25
CA ARG A 186 -14.80 -12.28 0.23
C ARG A 186 -14.90 -12.30 1.74
#